data_AF-A0A0S8KXS0-F1
#
_entry.id   AF-A0A0S8KXS0-F1
#
_cell.length_a   1.000
_cell.length_b   1.000
_cell.length_c   1.000
_cell.angle_alpha   90.00
_cell.angle_beta   90.00
_cell.angle_gamma   90.00
#
_symmetry.space_group_name_H-M   'P 1'
#
loop_
_entity.id
_entity.type
_entity.pdbx_description
1 polymer ?
#
loop_
_entity_poly.entity_id
_entity_poly.type
_entity_poly.pdbx_seq_one_letter_code
_entity_poly.pdbx_strand_id
1 'polypeptide(L)'
;MAEKDGGLLGDSVRRKIAELKEVDILVGIPSYNNARTIPHVVRAVNAGLAKYYPDSKCVLVNSDGGSKDGTPDLVSHTEVGNLDMILVDHPVYLVSKIVTPYHGIPGKGSAFRTIFKIARELNAKACCVVDSDLRSITPEWIELLLDPIVDKGFEFVAPLYSRHKFDGTITNSIVYPMIRAMYGKRIRQPIGGEFGFSGKLAAHYLTKDVWESDVARYGIDIWMTTTAIGDGFKVCQSYLGAKIHDAKDPGADLTAMYIQVVSSLYTFLESYYNIWKKIKNSENIPTFGFKFEVGLEPVNVNIERMVNAFKLGIEALVPFLEKIITEQELKELQNLAKEDIKKFHFSDDLWVKLVYRYALAFHHRIWSTAQLMKSMIPLYLGRTASFVIENLDSTSEEVEAKIEMLCEQYERLKQLLIENWEKQKI
;
A
#
# COMPACT_ATOMS: atom_id res chain seq x y z
N MET A 1 1.92 4.13 29.39
CA MET A 1 1.87 3.51 28.05
C MET A 1 2.24 2.01 28.05
N ALA A 2 3.01 1.48 29.01
CA ALA A 2 3.41 0.07 29.03
C ALA A 2 2.27 -0.96 29.27
N GLU A 3 1.18 -0.57 29.95
CA GLU A 3 0.09 -1.51 30.31
C GLU A 3 -0.94 -1.80 29.20
N LYS A 4 -1.08 -0.94 28.17
CA LYS A 4 -2.07 -1.19 27.08
C LYS A 4 -1.65 -2.29 26.10
N ASP A 5 -0.35 -2.62 26.02
CA ASP A 5 0.18 -3.64 25.09
C ASP A 5 0.34 -5.03 25.73
N GLY A 6 0.07 -5.17 27.03
CA GLY A 6 0.29 -6.39 27.80
C GLY A 6 -0.59 -7.58 27.39
N GLY A 7 -1.58 -7.40 26.52
CA GLY A 7 -2.44 -8.48 26.01
C GLY A 7 -2.14 -8.91 24.56
N LEU A 8 -1.21 -8.26 23.85
CA LEU A 8 -1.07 -8.48 22.41
C LEU A 8 -0.30 -9.78 22.06
N LEU A 9 0.59 -10.23 22.95
CA LEU A 9 1.42 -11.41 22.75
C LEU A 9 1.09 -12.49 23.77
N GLY A 10 0.80 -13.70 23.29
CA GLY A 10 0.60 -14.89 24.11
C GLY A 10 1.89 -15.42 24.74
N ASP A 11 1.76 -16.31 25.73
CA ASP A 11 2.88 -16.79 26.56
C ASP A 11 3.93 -17.59 25.78
N SER A 12 3.53 -18.34 24.76
CA SER A 12 4.46 -19.05 23.87
C SER A 12 5.38 -18.08 23.13
N VAL A 13 4.82 -16.99 22.60
CA VAL A 13 5.57 -15.93 21.91
C VAL A 13 6.52 -15.23 22.88
N ARG A 14 6.07 -14.91 24.10
CA ARG A 14 6.92 -14.29 25.12
C ARG A 14 8.10 -15.16 25.52
N ARG A 15 7.87 -16.47 25.70
CA ARG A 15 8.95 -17.43 25.95
C ARG A 15 9.95 -17.44 24.80
N LYS A 16 9.46 -17.47 23.55
CA LYS A 16 10.35 -17.45 22.39
C LYS A 16 11.14 -16.15 22.26
N ILE A 17 10.52 -15.01 22.57
CA ILE A 17 11.20 -13.71 22.65
C ILE A 17 12.28 -13.74 23.72
N ALA A 18 12.01 -14.29 24.91
CA ALA A 18 13.00 -14.40 25.98
C ALA A 18 14.16 -15.34 25.64
N GLU A 19 13.91 -16.42 24.90
CA GLU A 19 14.95 -17.32 24.37
C GLU A 19 15.84 -16.60 23.35
N LEU A 20 15.22 -15.87 22.40
CA LEU A 20 15.93 -15.16 21.35
C LEU A 20 16.66 -13.92 21.90
N LYS A 21 16.11 -13.20 22.87
CA LYS A 21 16.60 -11.93 23.44
C LYS A 21 16.64 -10.78 22.43
N GLU A 22 17.50 -10.90 21.42
CA GLU A 22 17.68 -9.93 20.35
C GLU A 22 17.87 -10.61 19.00
N VAL A 23 17.52 -9.92 17.92
CA VAL A 23 17.71 -10.35 16.52
C VAL A 23 18.22 -9.19 15.68
N ASP A 24 18.99 -9.48 14.63
CA ASP A 24 19.41 -8.47 13.67
C ASP A 24 18.29 -8.19 12.67
N ILE A 25 17.66 -9.26 12.17
CA ILE A 25 16.69 -9.19 11.08
C ILE A 25 15.40 -9.92 11.47
N LEU A 26 14.26 -9.28 11.18
CA LEU A 26 12.94 -9.87 11.29
C LEU A 26 12.19 -9.81 9.96
N VAL A 27 11.65 -10.94 9.51
CA VAL A 27 10.74 -10.99 8.35
C VAL A 27 9.34 -11.38 8.82
N GLY A 28 8.39 -10.47 8.64
CA GLY A 28 6.98 -10.67 8.98
C GLY A 28 6.15 -11.16 7.80
N ILE A 29 5.28 -12.14 8.02
CA ILE A 29 4.33 -12.63 7.02
C ILE A 29 2.93 -12.64 7.63
N PRO A 30 2.04 -11.67 7.31
CA PRO A 30 0.62 -11.79 7.66
C PRO A 30 0.00 -12.93 6.86
N SER A 31 -0.96 -13.66 7.43
CA SER A 31 -1.67 -14.71 6.67
C SER A 31 -3.12 -14.89 7.10
N TYR A 32 -3.96 -15.33 6.17
CA TYR A 32 -5.32 -15.79 6.42
C TYR A 32 -5.82 -16.70 5.29
N ASN A 33 -5.85 -18.00 5.54
CA ASN A 33 -6.22 -19.06 4.60
C ASN A 33 -5.39 -19.05 3.29
N ASN A 34 -4.06 -19.09 3.44
CA ASN A 34 -3.09 -19.04 2.34
C ASN A 34 -2.31 -20.34 2.14
N ALA A 35 -2.88 -21.50 2.48
CA ALA A 35 -2.19 -22.79 2.44
C ALA A 35 -1.58 -23.13 1.06
N ARG A 36 -2.16 -22.59 -0.02
CA ARG A 36 -1.70 -22.82 -1.39
C ARG A 36 -0.39 -22.10 -1.74
N THR A 37 -0.16 -20.93 -1.15
CA THR A 37 0.91 -19.99 -1.56
C THR A 37 1.99 -19.85 -0.49
N ILE A 38 1.61 -19.94 0.80
CA ILE A 38 2.52 -19.72 1.93
C ILE A 38 3.81 -20.55 1.91
N PRO A 39 3.85 -21.83 1.45
CA PRO A 39 5.09 -22.59 1.46
C PRO A 39 6.14 -22.00 0.51
N HIS A 40 5.71 -21.43 -0.62
CA HIS A 40 6.63 -20.78 -1.56
C HIS A 40 7.22 -19.51 -0.96
N VAL A 41 6.38 -18.67 -0.33
CA VAL A 41 6.81 -17.44 0.36
C VAL A 41 7.81 -17.75 1.46
N VAL A 42 7.52 -18.73 2.33
CA VAL A 42 8.42 -19.13 3.43
C VAL A 42 9.76 -19.65 2.90
N ARG A 43 9.76 -20.43 1.81
CA ARG A 43 11.01 -20.88 1.17
C ARG A 43 11.83 -19.72 0.62
N ALA A 44 11.20 -18.78 -0.08
CA ALA A 44 11.88 -17.60 -0.63
C ALA A 44 12.49 -16.74 0.48
N VAL A 45 11.74 -16.49 1.56
CA VAL A 45 12.21 -15.74 2.73
C VAL A 45 13.42 -16.42 3.38
N ASN A 46 13.30 -17.70 3.72
CA ASN A 46 14.39 -18.42 4.39
C ASN A 46 15.64 -18.53 3.49
N ALA A 47 15.46 -18.77 2.19
CA ALA A 47 16.58 -18.81 1.25
C ALA A 47 17.25 -17.43 1.09
N GLY A 48 16.47 -16.34 1.09
CA GLY A 48 17.00 -14.98 1.06
C GLY A 48 17.80 -14.65 2.32
N LEU A 49 17.25 -14.97 3.50
CA LEU A 49 17.96 -14.79 4.77
C LEU A 49 19.27 -15.59 4.83
N ALA A 50 19.23 -16.86 4.41
CA ALA A 50 20.42 -17.72 4.40
C ALA A 50 21.50 -17.24 3.41
N LYS A 51 21.08 -16.74 2.23
CA LYS A 51 21.99 -16.31 1.16
C LYS A 51 22.64 -14.94 1.44
N TYR A 52 21.85 -13.97 1.90
CA TYR A 52 22.29 -12.57 1.99
C TYR A 52 22.68 -12.16 3.41
N TYR A 53 22.25 -12.89 4.43
CA TYR A 53 22.52 -12.57 5.83
C TYR A 53 23.02 -13.79 6.65
N PRO A 54 24.05 -14.53 6.18
CA PRO A 54 24.49 -15.78 6.81
C PRO A 54 25.03 -15.57 8.24
N ASP A 55 25.57 -14.38 8.54
CA ASP A 55 26.14 -14.02 9.86
C ASP A 55 25.13 -13.32 10.78
N SER A 56 23.92 -13.03 10.30
CA SER A 56 22.90 -12.30 11.07
C SER A 56 21.97 -13.24 11.80
N LYS A 57 21.58 -12.86 13.01
CA LYS A 57 20.54 -13.58 13.73
C LYS A 57 19.17 -13.19 13.22
N CYS A 58 18.54 -14.11 12.50
CA CYS A 58 17.28 -13.85 11.78
C CYS A 58 16.08 -14.58 12.40
N VAL A 59 14.91 -13.94 12.34
CA VAL A 59 13.63 -14.56 12.72
C VAL A 59 12.54 -14.30 11.67
N LEU A 60 11.81 -15.35 11.30
CA LEU A 60 10.57 -15.28 10.54
C LEU A 60 9.39 -15.27 11.51
N VAL A 61 8.53 -14.27 11.40
CA VAL A 61 7.32 -14.13 12.20
C VAL A 61 6.09 -14.26 11.31
N ASN A 62 5.32 -15.32 11.47
CA ASN A 62 4.01 -15.44 10.88
C ASN A 62 2.94 -14.97 11.87
N SER A 63 2.21 -13.94 11.47
CA SER A 63 1.10 -13.38 12.24
C SER A 63 -0.22 -13.72 11.55
N ASP A 64 -0.85 -14.79 12.02
CA ASP A 64 -2.00 -15.42 11.35
C ASP A 64 -3.36 -14.89 11.85
N GLY A 65 -4.33 -14.81 10.95
CA GLY A 65 -5.69 -14.34 11.22
C GLY A 65 -6.68 -15.41 11.68
N GLY A 66 -6.22 -16.57 12.16
CA GLY A 66 -7.08 -17.68 12.53
C GLY A 66 -7.45 -18.56 11.34
N SER A 67 -6.47 -18.84 10.49
CA SER A 67 -6.58 -19.72 9.32
C SER A 67 -7.09 -21.10 9.72
N LYS A 68 -7.94 -21.67 8.86
CA LYS A 68 -8.57 -23.00 9.06
C LYS A 68 -8.11 -24.03 8.04
N ASP A 69 -7.22 -23.65 7.13
CA ASP A 69 -6.74 -24.45 6.01
C ASP A 69 -5.35 -25.08 6.25
N GLY A 70 -4.82 -24.98 7.47
CA GLY A 70 -3.49 -25.47 7.82
C GLY A 70 -2.34 -24.51 7.50
N THR A 71 -2.62 -23.26 7.12
CA THR A 71 -1.58 -22.23 6.87
C THR A 71 -0.50 -22.15 7.97
N PRO A 72 -0.83 -22.08 9.28
CA PRO A 72 0.19 -21.97 10.33
C PRO A 72 1.09 -23.21 10.44
N ASP A 73 0.52 -24.40 10.23
CA ASP A 73 1.27 -25.66 10.23
C ASP A 73 2.25 -25.69 9.05
N LEU A 74 1.81 -25.25 7.87
CA LEU A 74 2.68 -25.16 6.69
C LEU A 74 3.84 -24.20 6.91
N VAL A 75 3.64 -23.04 7.57
CA VAL A 75 4.76 -22.14 7.91
C VAL A 75 5.77 -22.84 8.81
N SER A 76 5.28 -23.54 9.83
CA SER A 76 6.12 -24.23 10.81
C SER A 76 7.00 -25.30 10.15
N HIS A 77 6.40 -26.15 9.31
CA HIS A 77 7.05 -27.33 8.73
C HIS A 77 7.71 -27.07 7.37
N THR A 78 7.50 -25.91 6.74
CA THR A 78 8.18 -25.59 5.49
C THR A 78 9.66 -25.34 5.75
N GLU A 79 10.49 -26.30 5.36
CA GLU A 79 11.93 -26.15 5.33
C GLU A 79 12.38 -25.65 3.95
N VAL A 80 13.52 -24.97 3.91
CA VAL A 80 14.23 -24.84 2.65
C VAL A 80 14.90 -26.18 2.44
N GLY A 81 14.71 -26.79 1.27
CA GLY A 81 15.44 -28.01 0.91
C GLY A 81 16.96 -27.80 1.01
N ASN A 82 17.75 -28.84 0.71
CA ASN A 82 19.18 -28.87 1.01
C ASN A 82 19.97 -27.63 0.49
N LEU A 83 20.11 -26.61 1.34
CA LEU A 83 20.76 -25.33 1.04
C LEU A 83 22.26 -25.53 0.78
N ASP A 84 22.83 -26.62 1.30
CA ASP A 84 24.24 -26.98 1.19
C ASP A 84 24.71 -27.22 -0.25
N MET A 85 23.79 -27.48 -1.20
CA MET A 85 24.15 -27.62 -2.61
C MET A 85 24.15 -26.30 -3.39
N ILE A 86 23.67 -25.20 -2.78
CA ILE A 86 23.37 -23.94 -3.49
C ILE A 86 24.12 -22.75 -2.88
N LEU A 87 24.38 -22.76 -1.58
CA LEU A 87 25.04 -21.66 -0.89
C LEU A 87 26.58 -21.79 -0.92
N VAL A 88 27.26 -20.67 -1.15
CA VAL A 88 28.72 -20.57 -1.06
C VAL A 88 29.17 -20.47 0.41
N ASP A 89 28.39 -19.74 1.22
CA ASP A 89 28.59 -19.58 2.66
C ASP A 89 27.44 -20.25 3.43
N HIS A 90 27.78 -21.04 4.45
CA HIS A 90 26.78 -21.70 5.28
C HIS A 90 26.33 -20.76 6.41
N PRO A 91 25.02 -20.62 6.67
CA PRO A 91 24.51 -19.74 7.72
C PRO A 91 25.06 -20.13 9.10
N VAL A 92 25.58 -19.15 9.83
CA VAL A 92 26.06 -19.33 11.22
C VAL A 92 24.87 -19.59 12.16
N TYR A 93 23.72 -19.01 11.86
CA TYR A 93 22.49 -19.15 12.62
C TYR A 93 21.36 -19.74 11.78
N LEU A 94 20.67 -20.74 12.33
CA LEU A 94 19.41 -21.19 11.74
C LEU A 94 18.33 -20.10 11.90
N VAL A 95 17.57 -19.87 10.84
CA VAL A 95 16.44 -18.92 10.88
C VAL A 95 15.40 -19.44 11.86
N SER A 96 15.18 -18.68 12.95
CA SER A 96 14.15 -18.99 13.93
C SER A 96 12.76 -18.65 13.39
N LYS A 97 11.72 -19.36 13.83
CA LYS A 97 10.33 -19.09 13.46
C LYS A 97 9.47 -18.79 14.69
N ILE A 98 8.58 -17.81 14.56
CA ILE A 98 7.48 -17.54 15.49
C ILE A 98 6.19 -17.59 14.69
N VAL A 99 5.32 -18.54 15.00
CA VAL A 99 3.99 -18.66 14.38
C VAL A 99 2.96 -18.37 15.46
N THR A 100 2.14 -17.34 15.27
CA THR A 100 1.18 -16.90 16.28
C THR A 100 -0.09 -16.32 15.63
N PRO A 101 -1.27 -16.56 16.21
CA PRO A 101 -2.42 -15.73 15.87
C PRO A 101 -2.19 -14.30 16.35
N TYR A 102 -2.73 -13.30 15.65
CA TYR A 102 -2.85 -11.95 16.19
C TYR A 102 -4.13 -11.77 17.00
N HIS A 103 -4.12 -10.76 17.87
CA HIS A 103 -5.30 -10.32 18.62
C HIS A 103 -5.72 -8.91 18.17
N GLY A 104 -7.03 -8.70 18.01
CA GLY A 104 -7.60 -7.41 17.60
C GLY A 104 -8.63 -7.55 16.48
N ILE A 105 -8.92 -6.43 15.83
CA ILE A 105 -9.86 -6.37 14.71
C ILE A 105 -9.32 -7.23 13.55
N PRO A 106 -10.13 -8.08 12.90
CA PRO A 106 -9.68 -8.86 11.75
C PRO A 106 -9.15 -7.97 10.62
N GLY A 107 -7.93 -8.24 10.16
CA GLY A 107 -7.30 -7.55 9.05
C GLY A 107 -5.77 -7.54 9.08
N LYS A 108 -5.18 -7.08 7.96
CA LYS A 108 -3.72 -7.02 7.74
C LYS A 108 -3.03 -6.09 8.75
N GLY A 109 -3.69 -5.01 9.16
CA GLY A 109 -3.12 -4.06 10.12
C GLY A 109 -2.93 -4.63 11.53
N SER A 110 -3.84 -5.46 12.02
CA SER A 110 -3.67 -6.18 13.31
C SER A 110 -2.55 -7.22 13.25
N ALA A 111 -2.38 -7.88 12.10
CA ALA A 111 -1.24 -8.76 11.88
C ALA A 111 0.09 -7.98 11.91
N PHE A 112 0.15 -6.84 11.24
CA PHE A 112 1.30 -5.95 11.24
C PHE A 112 1.61 -5.40 12.64
N ARG A 113 0.59 -5.02 13.43
CA ARG A 113 0.75 -4.59 14.83
C ARG A 113 1.47 -5.66 15.66
N THR A 114 1.09 -6.93 15.48
CA THR A 114 1.72 -8.06 16.17
C THR A 114 3.18 -8.22 15.75
N ILE A 115 3.46 -8.13 14.44
CA ILE A 115 4.82 -8.15 13.89
C ILE A 115 5.67 -7.00 14.47
N PHE A 116 5.17 -5.76 14.47
CA PHE A 116 5.89 -4.61 15.02
C PHE A 116 6.16 -4.77 16.51
N LYS A 117 5.18 -5.31 17.25
CA LYS A 117 5.32 -5.58 18.69
C LYS A 117 6.43 -6.61 18.93
N ILE A 118 6.47 -7.70 18.18
CA ILE A 118 7.54 -8.70 18.29
C ILE A 118 8.90 -8.08 17.90
N ALA A 119 8.96 -7.29 16.82
CA ALA A 119 10.17 -6.59 16.41
C ALA A 119 10.72 -5.67 17.50
N ARG A 120 9.85 -4.92 18.17
CA ARG A 120 10.22 -4.04 19.30
C ARG A 120 10.77 -4.84 20.47
N GLU A 121 10.10 -5.91 20.90
CA GLU A 121 10.53 -6.70 22.06
C GLU A 121 11.83 -7.47 21.80
N LEU A 122 12.11 -7.81 20.53
CA LEU A 122 13.37 -8.42 20.09
C LEU A 122 14.45 -7.40 19.72
N ASN A 123 14.22 -6.10 19.88
CA ASN A 123 15.13 -5.03 19.44
C ASN A 123 15.67 -5.23 18.01
N ALA A 124 14.82 -5.68 17.08
CA ALA A 124 15.22 -5.98 15.71
C ALA A 124 15.87 -4.75 15.05
N LYS A 125 16.99 -4.92 14.32
CA LYS A 125 17.67 -3.78 13.67
C LYS A 125 17.01 -3.42 12.35
N ALA A 126 16.78 -4.43 11.49
CA ALA A 126 16.07 -4.30 10.23
C ALA A 126 14.88 -5.26 10.19
N CYS A 127 13.82 -4.84 9.54
CA CYS A 127 12.61 -5.63 9.38
C CYS A 127 12.10 -5.54 7.95
N CYS A 128 11.43 -6.57 7.47
CA CYS A 128 10.56 -6.45 6.31
C CYS A 128 9.26 -7.23 6.52
N VAL A 129 8.24 -6.88 5.75
CA VAL A 129 6.97 -7.62 5.66
C VAL A 129 6.71 -8.01 4.22
N VAL A 130 6.22 -9.22 4.00
CA VAL A 130 5.84 -9.72 2.68
C VAL A 130 4.47 -10.40 2.71
N ASP A 131 3.64 -10.18 1.69
CA ASP A 131 2.31 -10.79 1.61
C ASP A 131 2.40 -12.33 1.47
N SER A 132 1.43 -13.05 2.04
CA SER A 132 1.37 -14.52 2.03
C SER A 132 0.88 -15.13 0.72
N ASP A 133 0.32 -14.33 -0.20
CA ASP A 133 -0.27 -14.78 -1.47
C ASP A 133 0.62 -14.51 -2.70
N LEU A 134 1.90 -14.18 -2.47
CA LEU A 134 2.87 -13.90 -3.53
C LEU A 134 3.30 -15.18 -4.27
N ARG A 135 3.14 -15.16 -5.59
CA ARG A 135 3.64 -16.21 -6.51
C ARG A 135 4.97 -15.84 -7.16
N SER A 136 5.34 -14.56 -7.17
CA SER A 136 6.56 -14.04 -7.80
C SER A 136 7.70 -13.70 -6.84
N ILE A 137 7.53 -13.93 -5.53
CA ILE A 137 8.56 -13.62 -4.54
C ILE A 137 9.81 -14.47 -4.79
N THR A 138 10.98 -13.83 -4.76
CA THR A 138 12.27 -14.51 -4.85
C THR A 138 13.13 -14.18 -3.63
N PRO A 139 14.19 -14.98 -3.35
CA PRO A 139 15.16 -14.67 -2.30
C PRO A 139 15.74 -13.25 -2.37
N GLU A 140 15.96 -12.73 -3.59
CA GLU A 140 16.50 -11.39 -3.87
C GLU A 140 15.59 -10.27 -3.32
N TRP A 141 14.28 -10.49 -3.19
CA TRP A 141 13.38 -9.50 -2.61
C TRP A 141 13.75 -9.20 -1.16
N ILE A 142 14.28 -10.20 -0.43
CA ILE A 142 14.67 -10.06 0.97
C ILE A 142 15.85 -9.10 1.11
N GLU A 143 16.88 -9.28 0.28
CA GLU A 143 18.02 -8.37 0.18
C GLU A 143 17.56 -6.95 -0.19
N LEU A 144 16.80 -6.84 -1.29
CA LEU A 144 16.35 -5.54 -1.82
C LEU A 144 15.50 -4.73 -0.82
N LEU A 145 14.76 -5.40 0.08
CA LEU A 145 13.95 -4.74 1.11
C LEU A 145 14.75 -4.41 2.37
N LEU A 146 15.80 -5.17 2.70
CA LEU A 146 16.53 -5.06 3.97
C LEU A 146 17.86 -4.30 3.84
N ASP A 147 18.63 -4.49 2.78
CA ASP A 147 19.95 -3.86 2.57
C ASP A 147 19.96 -2.33 2.70
N PRO A 148 18.96 -1.60 2.15
CA PRO A 148 18.94 -0.15 2.32
C PRO A 148 18.87 0.27 3.80
N ILE A 149 18.32 -0.58 4.67
CA ILE A 149 18.23 -0.33 6.11
C ILE A 149 19.50 -0.77 6.81
N VAL A 150 19.97 -2.00 6.53
CA VAL A 150 21.13 -2.61 7.20
C VAL A 150 22.40 -1.79 6.93
N ASP A 151 22.65 -1.44 5.66
CA ASP A 151 23.95 -0.89 5.25
C ASP A 151 23.93 0.57 4.81
N LYS A 152 22.76 1.09 4.41
CA LYS A 152 22.65 2.43 3.80
C LYS A 152 21.95 3.46 4.72
N GLY A 153 21.48 3.03 5.90
CA GLY A 153 20.90 3.90 6.91
C GLY A 153 19.55 4.52 6.53
N PHE A 154 18.80 3.89 5.61
CA PHE A 154 17.38 4.19 5.42
C PHE A 154 16.55 3.56 6.54
N GLU A 155 15.36 4.10 6.77
CA GLU A 155 14.47 3.64 7.83
C GLU A 155 13.17 3.03 7.27
N PHE A 156 12.87 3.27 5.99
CA PHE A 156 11.72 2.71 5.28
C PHE A 156 12.05 2.48 3.80
N VAL A 157 11.67 1.30 3.29
CA VAL A 157 11.86 0.88 1.89
C VAL A 157 10.50 0.54 1.30
N ALA A 158 10.03 1.37 0.37
CA ALA A 158 8.84 1.09 -0.41
C ALA A 158 9.16 0.15 -1.58
N PRO A 159 8.23 -0.72 -1.99
CA PRO A 159 8.46 -1.56 -3.16
C PRO A 159 8.25 -0.76 -4.43
N LEU A 160 8.89 -1.18 -5.52
CA LEU A 160 8.66 -0.69 -6.86
C LEU A 160 8.49 -1.89 -7.78
N TYR A 161 7.29 -2.05 -8.34
CA TYR A 161 6.99 -3.18 -9.22
C TYR A 161 6.89 -2.74 -10.67
N SER A 162 7.14 -3.68 -11.58
CA SER A 162 6.63 -3.63 -12.94
C SER A 162 5.18 -4.08 -12.95
N ARG A 163 4.32 -3.27 -13.55
CA ARG A 163 2.88 -3.50 -13.65
C ARG A 163 2.41 -3.29 -15.08
N HIS A 164 1.32 -3.98 -15.44
CA HIS A 164 0.63 -3.70 -16.68
C HIS A 164 0.11 -2.26 -16.67
N LYS A 165 0.11 -1.59 -17.83
CA LYS A 165 -0.29 -0.17 -17.96
C LYS A 165 -1.70 0.18 -17.45
N PHE A 166 -2.58 -0.82 -17.36
CA PHE A 166 -3.96 -0.68 -16.86
C PHE A 166 -4.17 -1.28 -15.46
N ASP A 167 -3.10 -1.67 -14.78
CA ASP A 167 -3.14 -2.15 -13.40
C ASP A 167 -2.87 -0.99 -12.41
N GLY A 168 -3.26 -1.17 -11.15
CA GLY A 168 -3.01 -0.19 -10.09
C GLY A 168 -3.73 1.14 -10.32
N THR A 169 -4.91 1.13 -10.93
CA THR A 169 -5.64 2.36 -11.32
C THR A 169 -5.95 3.27 -10.14
N ILE A 170 -6.24 2.74 -8.94
CA ILE A 170 -6.38 3.54 -7.71
C ILE A 170 -5.06 4.22 -7.34
N THR A 171 -3.96 3.46 -7.36
CA THR A 171 -2.60 3.98 -7.10
C THR A 171 -2.25 5.09 -8.07
N ASN A 172 -2.42 4.85 -9.37
CA ASN A 172 -1.96 5.73 -10.44
C ASN A 172 -2.81 7.00 -10.57
N SER A 173 -4.12 6.92 -10.31
CA SER A 173 -5.04 8.05 -10.52
C SER A 173 -5.31 8.89 -9.28
N ILE A 174 -5.12 8.34 -8.07
CA ILE A 174 -5.46 8.99 -6.80
C ILE A 174 -4.26 8.99 -5.85
N VAL A 175 -3.80 7.82 -5.43
CA VAL A 175 -2.97 7.71 -4.22
C VAL A 175 -1.56 8.23 -4.44
N TYR A 176 -0.87 7.79 -5.50
CA TYR A 176 0.48 8.26 -5.81
C TYR A 176 0.52 9.77 -6.10
N PRO A 177 -0.34 10.32 -6.99
CA PRO A 177 -0.39 11.77 -7.22
C PRO A 177 -0.67 12.58 -5.95
N MET A 178 -1.63 12.13 -5.11
CA MET A 178 -1.96 12.80 -3.86
C MET A 178 -0.79 12.76 -2.86
N ILE A 179 -0.20 11.58 -2.60
CA ILE A 179 0.90 11.46 -1.64
C ILE A 179 2.10 12.27 -2.10
N ARG A 180 2.42 12.26 -3.39
CA ARG A 180 3.47 13.09 -3.96
C ARG A 180 3.21 14.58 -3.74
N ALA A 181 2.02 15.06 -4.07
CA ALA A 181 1.67 16.48 -3.90
C ALA A 181 1.65 16.92 -2.43
N MET A 182 1.24 16.04 -1.52
CA MET A 182 1.09 16.37 -0.09
C MET A 182 2.41 16.24 0.67
N TYR A 183 3.19 15.20 0.42
CA TYR A 183 4.37 14.86 1.23
C TYR A 183 5.70 15.05 0.50
N GLY A 184 5.67 15.41 -0.79
CA GLY A 184 6.87 15.85 -1.54
C GLY A 184 7.84 14.71 -1.88
N LYS A 185 7.48 13.44 -1.64
CA LYS A 185 8.32 12.28 -1.98
C LYS A 185 7.67 11.49 -3.10
N ARG A 186 8.44 11.20 -4.16
CA ARG A 186 8.00 10.40 -5.31
C ARG A 186 8.09 8.89 -5.04
N ILE A 187 7.38 8.39 -4.02
CA ILE A 187 7.23 6.94 -3.77
C ILE A 187 6.17 6.39 -4.73
N ARG A 188 6.58 5.63 -5.75
CA ARG A 188 5.69 5.26 -6.87
C ARG A 188 4.57 4.28 -6.50
N GLN A 189 4.78 3.42 -5.51
CA GLN A 189 3.82 2.40 -5.04
C GLN A 189 3.57 2.54 -3.54
N PRO A 190 2.89 3.63 -3.09
CA PRO A 190 2.71 3.91 -1.67
C PRO A 190 1.77 2.94 -0.94
N ILE A 191 1.07 2.09 -1.69
CA ILE A 191 0.21 1.01 -1.19
C ILE A 191 0.74 -0.36 -1.61
N GLY A 192 2.06 -0.46 -1.72
CA GLY A 192 2.73 -1.74 -1.91
C GLY A 192 2.37 -2.74 -0.80
N GLY A 193 2.56 -4.04 -1.07
CA GLY A 193 2.29 -5.06 -0.05
C GLY A 193 3.54 -5.46 0.74
N GLU A 194 4.72 -5.17 0.17
CA GLU A 194 6.01 -5.57 0.67
C GLU A 194 6.83 -4.35 1.07
N PHE A 195 7.26 -4.26 2.33
CA PHE A 195 7.99 -3.10 2.85
C PHE A 195 9.19 -3.53 3.67
N GLY A 196 10.29 -2.79 3.54
CA GLY A 196 11.37 -2.77 4.52
C GLY A 196 11.17 -1.64 5.51
N PHE A 197 11.54 -1.84 6.78
CA PHE A 197 11.57 -0.78 7.79
C PHE A 197 12.57 -1.10 8.92
N SER A 198 13.12 -0.05 9.53
CA SER A 198 13.96 -0.21 10.73
C SER A 198 13.15 -0.62 11.96
N GLY A 199 13.77 -1.30 12.94
CA GLY A 199 13.09 -1.58 14.21
C GLY A 199 12.68 -0.33 14.98
N LYS A 200 13.43 0.78 14.83
CA LYS A 200 13.03 2.08 15.35
C LYS A 200 11.70 2.54 14.76
N LEU A 201 11.52 2.41 13.44
CA LEU A 201 10.25 2.73 12.79
C LEU A 201 9.13 1.76 13.20
N ALA A 202 9.44 0.47 13.38
CA ALA A 202 8.47 -0.50 13.94
C ALA A 202 7.98 -0.10 15.34
N ALA A 203 8.90 0.30 16.22
CA ALA A 203 8.56 0.78 17.56
C ALA A 203 7.76 2.10 17.51
N HIS A 204 8.12 3.01 16.60
CA HIS A 204 7.42 4.27 16.38
C HIS A 204 5.97 4.05 15.91
N TYR A 205 5.75 3.12 14.97
CA TYR A 205 4.41 2.75 14.51
C TYR A 205 3.49 2.38 15.68
N LEU A 206 3.97 1.59 16.66
CA LEU A 206 3.20 1.19 17.83
C LEU A 206 2.75 2.36 18.72
N THR A 207 3.40 3.52 18.65
CA THR A 207 3.03 4.70 19.43
C THR A 207 1.79 5.42 18.90
N LYS A 208 1.35 5.11 17.69
CA LYS A 208 0.20 5.75 17.03
C LYS A 208 -1.12 5.16 17.50
N ASP A 209 -2.14 6.00 17.59
CA ASP A 209 -3.49 5.61 18.02
C ASP A 209 -4.39 5.26 16.83
N VAL A 210 -4.01 4.22 16.07
CA VAL A 210 -4.74 3.80 14.86
C VAL A 210 -5.24 2.36 14.93
N TRP A 211 -4.86 1.63 15.97
CA TRP A 211 -5.01 0.18 16.02
C TRP A 211 -6.44 -0.33 16.25
N GLU A 212 -7.33 0.55 16.69
CA GLU A 212 -8.77 0.28 16.83
C GLU A 212 -9.59 0.93 15.70
N SER A 213 -8.93 1.44 14.65
CA SER A 213 -9.55 2.11 13.50
C SER A 213 -9.54 1.26 12.23
N ASP A 214 -10.13 1.76 11.15
CA ASP A 214 -10.12 1.08 9.83
C ASP A 214 -8.71 0.85 9.25
N VAL A 215 -7.69 1.58 9.75
CA VAL A 215 -6.27 1.32 9.43
C VAL A 215 -5.86 -0.10 9.82
N ALA A 216 -6.34 -0.60 10.97
CA ALA A 216 -6.03 -1.95 11.45
C ALA A 216 -6.64 -3.05 10.57
N ARG A 217 -7.63 -2.71 9.73
CA ARG A 217 -8.29 -3.65 8.82
C ARG A 217 -7.50 -3.81 7.53
N TYR A 218 -7.43 -2.76 6.71
CA TYR A 218 -6.91 -2.83 5.34
C TYR A 218 -6.13 -1.58 4.88
N GLY A 219 -6.17 -0.48 5.63
CA GLY A 219 -5.46 0.76 5.30
C GLY A 219 -3.98 0.79 5.74
N ILE A 220 -3.42 -0.33 6.20
CA ILE A 220 -2.10 -0.36 6.83
C ILE A 220 -0.97 0.02 5.87
N ASP A 221 -1.06 -0.39 4.60
CA ASP A 221 0.00 -0.18 3.61
C ASP A 221 0.21 1.31 3.32
N ILE A 222 -0.88 2.03 3.04
CA ILE A 222 -0.86 3.49 2.88
C ILE A 222 -0.47 4.20 4.18
N TRP A 223 -0.91 3.68 5.33
CA TRP A 223 -0.61 4.26 6.64
C TRP A 223 0.88 4.20 6.96
N MET A 224 1.53 3.06 6.71
CA MET A 224 2.97 2.89 6.92
C MET A 224 3.75 3.91 6.08
N THR A 225 3.49 3.94 4.77
CA THR A 225 4.17 4.86 3.86
C THR A 225 3.97 6.32 4.28
N THR A 226 2.72 6.71 4.55
CA THR A 226 2.39 8.09 4.88
C THR A 226 2.98 8.51 6.22
N THR A 227 2.97 7.62 7.22
CA THR A 227 3.54 7.88 8.55
C THR A 227 5.06 7.98 8.49
N ALA A 228 5.73 7.10 7.73
CA ALA A 228 7.18 7.17 7.54
C ALA A 228 7.60 8.52 6.95
N ILE A 229 6.92 8.99 5.89
CA ILE A 229 7.23 10.29 5.30
C ILE A 229 6.84 11.44 6.23
N GLY A 230 5.61 11.42 6.75
CA GLY A 230 5.03 12.50 7.54
C GLY A 230 5.81 12.78 8.83
N ASP A 231 6.36 11.74 9.46
CA ASP A 231 7.17 11.87 10.67
C ASP A 231 8.68 11.99 10.39
N GLY A 232 9.07 12.15 9.12
CA GLY A 232 10.44 12.53 8.73
C GLY A 232 11.47 11.40 8.74
N PHE A 233 11.05 10.14 8.61
CA PHE A 233 11.97 9.01 8.47
C PHE A 233 12.66 9.02 7.09
N LYS A 234 13.86 8.46 7.01
CA LYS A 234 14.58 8.32 5.73
C LYS A 234 13.95 7.25 4.86
N VAL A 235 13.35 7.66 3.75
CA VAL A 235 12.64 6.76 2.82
C VAL A 235 13.43 6.53 1.53
N CYS A 236 13.40 5.30 1.02
CA CYS A 236 13.82 4.94 -0.34
C CYS A 236 12.82 3.95 -0.95
N GLN A 237 13.08 3.50 -2.18
CA GLN A 237 12.34 2.42 -2.80
C GLN A 237 13.26 1.39 -3.44
N SER A 238 12.76 0.17 -3.63
CA SER A 238 13.52 -0.93 -4.25
C SER A 238 12.71 -1.61 -5.35
N TYR A 239 13.33 -1.80 -6.52
CA TYR A 239 12.70 -2.49 -7.64
C TYR A 239 12.65 -3.99 -7.42
N LEU A 240 11.44 -4.55 -7.34
CA LEU A 240 11.18 -5.97 -7.06
C LEU A 240 10.77 -6.78 -8.29
N GLY A 241 10.68 -6.18 -9.48
CA GLY A 241 10.19 -6.86 -10.69
C GLY A 241 8.66 -6.97 -10.73
N ALA A 242 8.13 -8.05 -11.32
CA ALA A 242 6.68 -8.25 -11.44
C ALA A 242 6.06 -8.68 -10.10
N LYS A 243 4.92 -8.08 -9.72
CA LYS A 243 4.09 -8.57 -8.61
C LYS A 243 2.97 -9.45 -9.15
N ILE A 244 3.09 -10.76 -8.95
CA ILE A 244 2.07 -11.75 -9.31
C ILE A 244 1.52 -12.37 -8.03
N HIS A 245 0.21 -12.27 -7.85
CA HIS A 245 -0.54 -12.79 -6.70
C HIS A 245 -1.75 -13.60 -7.19
N ASP A 246 -2.46 -14.29 -6.30
CA ASP A 246 -3.66 -15.03 -6.67
C ASP A 246 -4.75 -14.07 -7.20
N ALA A 247 -5.46 -14.50 -8.26
CA ALA A 247 -6.50 -13.71 -8.89
C ALA A 247 -7.68 -13.49 -7.92
N LYS A 248 -8.04 -12.22 -7.69
CA LYS A 248 -9.25 -11.80 -6.97
C LYS A 248 -10.39 -11.48 -7.96
N ASP A 249 -11.65 -11.48 -7.51
CA ASP A 249 -12.78 -11.11 -8.36
C ASP A 249 -12.69 -9.59 -8.67
N PRO A 250 -12.43 -9.18 -9.93
CA PRO A 250 -12.05 -7.81 -10.24
C PRO A 250 -13.12 -6.75 -9.93
N GLY A 251 -14.40 -7.13 -9.86
CA GLY A 251 -15.51 -6.17 -9.76
C GLY A 251 -15.89 -5.78 -8.33
N ALA A 252 -16.16 -6.79 -7.49
CA ALA A 252 -16.60 -6.58 -6.10
C ALA A 252 -15.43 -6.16 -5.19
N ASP A 253 -14.25 -6.76 -5.38
CA ASP A 253 -13.09 -6.52 -4.53
C ASP A 253 -12.49 -5.12 -4.75
N LEU A 254 -12.55 -4.60 -5.99
CA LEU A 254 -12.02 -3.27 -6.31
C LEU A 254 -12.81 -2.14 -5.62
N THR A 255 -14.13 -2.31 -5.48
CA THR A 255 -14.98 -1.31 -4.81
C THR A 255 -14.68 -1.25 -3.31
N ALA A 256 -14.55 -2.40 -2.66
CA ALA A 256 -14.18 -2.47 -1.25
C ALA A 256 -12.77 -1.88 -1.02
N MET A 257 -11.80 -2.25 -1.85
CA MET A 257 -10.45 -1.70 -1.83
C MET A 257 -10.44 -0.18 -2.02
N TYR A 258 -11.22 0.33 -2.98
CA TYR A 258 -11.35 1.76 -3.25
C TYR A 258 -11.80 2.53 -2.01
N ILE A 259 -12.92 2.11 -1.41
CA ILE A 259 -13.48 2.77 -0.22
C ILE A 259 -12.44 2.80 0.90
N GLN A 260 -11.74 1.69 1.13
CA GLN A 260 -10.75 1.56 2.19
C GLN A 260 -9.52 2.46 1.97
N VAL A 261 -8.93 2.40 0.78
CA VAL A 261 -7.69 3.12 0.45
C VAL A 261 -7.95 4.63 0.42
N VAL A 262 -9.02 5.07 -0.24
CA VAL A 262 -9.32 6.51 -0.36
C VAL A 262 -9.77 7.11 0.98
N SER A 263 -10.54 6.38 1.80
CA SER A 263 -10.87 6.85 3.16
C SER A 263 -9.62 7.02 4.02
N SER A 264 -8.70 6.06 3.94
CA SER A 264 -7.43 6.10 4.69
C SER A 264 -6.59 7.29 4.23
N LEU A 265 -6.47 7.50 2.92
CA LEU A 265 -5.78 8.64 2.33
C LEU A 265 -6.31 9.97 2.89
N TYR A 266 -7.64 10.18 2.89
CA TYR A 266 -8.24 11.42 3.39
C TYR A 266 -8.07 11.60 4.91
N THR A 267 -8.12 10.51 5.68
CA THR A 267 -7.79 10.55 7.11
C THR A 267 -6.37 11.05 7.36
N PHE A 268 -5.40 10.69 6.50
CA PHE A 268 -4.04 11.22 6.61
C PHE A 268 -3.91 12.68 6.21
N LEU A 269 -4.70 13.15 5.25
CA LEU A 269 -4.74 14.58 4.94
C LEU A 269 -5.13 15.38 6.17
N GLU A 270 -6.08 14.90 6.98
CA GLU A 270 -6.41 15.57 8.24
C GLU A 270 -5.27 15.52 9.26
N SER A 271 -4.71 14.33 9.46
CA SER A 271 -3.68 14.08 10.48
C SER A 271 -2.39 14.87 10.24
N TYR A 272 -2.03 15.10 8.96
CA TYR A 272 -0.78 15.72 8.57
C TYR A 272 -0.94 17.11 7.95
N TYR A 273 -2.09 17.79 8.14
CA TYR A 273 -2.36 19.13 7.59
C TYR A 273 -1.21 20.12 7.77
N ASN A 274 -0.69 20.22 8.99
CA ASN A 274 0.37 21.17 9.32
C ASN A 274 1.71 20.90 8.63
N ILE A 275 1.90 19.67 8.13
CA ILE A 275 3.07 19.26 7.36
C ILE A 275 2.81 19.52 5.89
N TRP A 276 1.77 18.90 5.32
CA TRP A 276 1.58 18.95 3.86
C TRP A 276 1.25 20.34 3.35
N LYS A 277 0.61 21.23 4.12
CA LYS A 277 0.32 22.61 3.67
C LYS A 277 1.57 23.44 3.34
N LYS A 278 2.74 23.03 3.85
CA LYS A 278 4.03 23.71 3.63
C LYS A 278 4.79 23.15 2.42
N ILE A 279 4.43 21.95 1.95
CA ILE A 279 5.09 21.28 0.83
C ILE A 279 4.62 21.93 -0.48
N LYS A 280 5.56 22.31 -1.35
CA LYS A 280 5.26 22.96 -2.64
C LYS A 280 5.68 22.12 -3.84
N ASN A 281 6.76 21.37 -3.70
CA ASN A 281 7.37 20.58 -4.77
C ASN A 281 7.57 19.14 -4.28
N SER A 282 7.83 18.24 -5.23
CA SER A 282 8.26 16.88 -4.95
C SER A 282 9.67 16.59 -5.44
N GLU A 283 10.33 15.64 -4.79
CA GLU A 283 11.67 15.18 -5.15
C GLU A 283 11.71 13.66 -5.38
N ASN A 284 12.66 13.25 -6.21
CA ASN A 284 13.01 11.85 -6.37
C ASN A 284 13.59 11.30 -5.07
N ILE A 285 13.33 10.02 -4.82
CA ILE A 285 13.95 9.27 -3.72
C ILE A 285 14.95 8.27 -4.27
N PRO A 286 15.97 7.89 -3.48
CA PRO A 286 16.89 6.82 -3.85
C PRO A 286 16.13 5.55 -4.22
N THR A 287 16.52 4.94 -5.34
CA THR A 287 15.92 3.72 -5.88
C THR A 287 16.99 2.65 -6.00
N PHE A 288 16.77 1.51 -5.35
CA PHE A 288 17.67 0.35 -5.38
C PHE A 288 17.13 -0.73 -6.31
N GLY A 289 18.02 -1.64 -6.73
CA GLY A 289 17.71 -2.72 -7.66
C GLY A 289 17.80 -2.30 -9.14
N PHE A 290 18.04 -3.28 -10.01
CA PHE A 290 18.13 -3.09 -11.45
C PHE A 290 16.76 -3.28 -12.09
N LYS A 291 16.31 -2.33 -12.90
CA LYS A 291 15.09 -2.48 -13.70
C LYS A 291 15.37 -3.40 -14.88
N PHE A 292 14.52 -4.41 -15.05
CA PHE A 292 14.53 -5.33 -16.18
C PHE A 292 13.09 -5.58 -16.65
N GLU A 293 12.93 -5.86 -17.94
CA GLU A 293 11.63 -6.21 -18.51
C GLU A 293 11.17 -7.57 -17.99
N VAL A 294 9.89 -7.63 -17.63
CA VAL A 294 9.22 -8.83 -17.12
C VAL A 294 7.94 -9.06 -17.89
N GLY A 295 7.62 -10.31 -18.17
CA GLY A 295 6.31 -10.68 -18.70
C GLY A 295 5.22 -10.31 -17.70
N LEU A 296 4.25 -9.51 -18.12
CA LEU A 296 3.13 -9.06 -17.29
C LEU A 296 1.86 -9.80 -17.71
N GLU A 297 1.04 -10.20 -16.75
CA GLU A 297 -0.28 -10.76 -17.05
C GLU A 297 -1.16 -9.69 -17.71
N PRO A 298 -1.91 -10.02 -18.78
CA PRO A 298 -2.76 -9.05 -19.47
C PRO A 298 -3.92 -8.63 -18.58
N VAL A 299 -4.27 -7.34 -18.61
CA VAL A 299 -5.43 -6.79 -17.89
C VAL A 299 -6.56 -6.48 -18.86
N ASN A 300 -7.66 -7.22 -18.73
CA ASN A 300 -8.87 -7.00 -19.53
C ASN A 300 -9.79 -5.98 -18.86
N VAL A 301 -9.99 -4.83 -19.51
CA VAL A 301 -10.88 -3.77 -19.01
C VAL A 301 -12.15 -3.70 -19.85
N ASN A 302 -13.31 -3.77 -19.19
CA ASN A 302 -14.60 -3.56 -19.84
C ASN A 302 -14.97 -2.06 -19.85
N ILE A 303 -14.48 -1.34 -20.87
CA ILE A 303 -14.66 0.10 -21.05
C ILE A 303 -16.15 0.48 -21.09
N GLU A 304 -16.95 -0.27 -21.86
CA GLU A 304 -18.39 0.00 -22.02
C GLU A 304 -19.14 -0.05 -20.68
N ARG A 305 -18.87 -1.08 -19.88
CA ARG A 305 -19.46 -1.21 -18.53
C ARG A 305 -19.06 -0.03 -17.64
N MET A 306 -17.81 0.42 -17.70
CA MET A 306 -17.33 1.55 -16.88
C MET A 306 -17.95 2.87 -17.31
N VAL A 307 -18.04 3.15 -18.61
CA VAL A 307 -18.69 4.36 -19.13
C VAL A 307 -20.18 4.35 -18.81
N ASN A 308 -20.88 3.23 -18.99
CA ASN A 308 -22.30 3.13 -18.65
C ASN A 308 -22.55 3.33 -17.15
N ALA A 309 -21.70 2.76 -16.29
CA ALA A 309 -21.78 2.99 -14.84
C ALA A 309 -21.53 4.46 -14.47
N PHE A 310 -20.59 5.13 -15.13
CA PHE A 310 -20.38 6.57 -14.99
C PHE A 310 -21.63 7.37 -15.38
N LYS A 311 -22.20 7.11 -16.57
CA LYS A 311 -23.38 7.82 -17.09
C LYS A 311 -24.58 7.71 -16.14
N LEU A 312 -24.93 6.49 -15.73
CA LEU A 312 -25.99 6.23 -14.76
C LEU A 312 -25.70 6.87 -13.40
N GLY A 313 -24.44 6.85 -12.97
CA GLY A 313 -24.00 7.47 -11.73
C GLY A 313 -24.14 8.99 -11.73
N ILE A 314 -23.77 9.67 -12.81
CA ILE A 314 -23.92 11.12 -12.93
C ILE A 314 -25.39 11.52 -12.86
N GLU A 315 -26.28 10.80 -13.54
CA GLU A 315 -27.73 11.06 -13.50
C GLU A 315 -28.31 10.87 -12.08
N ALA A 316 -27.95 9.77 -11.41
CA ALA A 316 -28.48 9.44 -10.09
C ALA A 316 -27.91 10.32 -8.95
N LEU A 317 -26.68 10.82 -9.10
CA LEU A 317 -25.94 11.50 -8.02
C LEU A 317 -26.00 13.03 -8.10
N VAL A 318 -26.68 13.64 -9.09
CA VAL A 318 -26.75 15.12 -9.22
C VAL A 318 -27.05 15.83 -7.88
N PRO A 319 -28.10 15.47 -7.12
CA PRO A 319 -28.44 16.18 -5.89
C PRO A 319 -27.39 16.02 -4.78
N PHE A 320 -26.57 14.98 -4.87
CA PHE A 320 -25.42 14.80 -4.00
C PHE A 320 -24.28 15.70 -4.48
N LEU A 321 -23.85 15.56 -5.74
CA LEU A 321 -22.73 16.30 -6.33
C LEU A 321 -22.87 17.82 -6.16
N GLU A 322 -24.08 18.39 -6.31
CA GLU A 322 -24.34 19.83 -6.10
C GLU A 322 -23.92 20.36 -4.72
N LYS A 323 -23.77 19.50 -3.71
CA LYS A 323 -23.33 19.91 -2.36
C LYS A 323 -21.82 19.92 -2.18
N ILE A 324 -21.06 19.34 -3.11
CA ILE A 324 -19.62 19.11 -2.97
C ILE A 324 -18.79 19.72 -4.10
N ILE A 325 -19.38 19.93 -5.28
CA ILE A 325 -18.69 20.45 -6.47
C ILE A 325 -19.39 21.71 -6.98
N THR A 326 -18.70 22.49 -7.80
CA THR A 326 -19.23 23.71 -8.41
C THR A 326 -20.22 23.41 -9.54
N GLU A 327 -21.08 24.38 -9.87
CA GLU A 327 -21.99 24.30 -11.02
C GLU A 327 -21.26 24.05 -12.34
N GLN A 328 -20.07 24.65 -12.50
CA GLN A 328 -19.24 24.44 -13.69
C GLN A 328 -18.75 23.00 -13.77
N GLU A 329 -18.17 22.46 -12.69
CA GLU A 329 -17.69 21.07 -12.63
C GLU A 329 -18.84 20.07 -12.88
N LEU A 330 -20.03 20.34 -12.33
CA LEU A 330 -21.21 19.52 -12.55
C LEU A 330 -21.67 19.55 -14.02
N LYS A 331 -21.68 20.72 -14.65
CA LYS A 331 -22.03 20.87 -16.07
C LYS A 331 -21.03 20.13 -16.97
N GLU A 332 -19.74 20.19 -16.66
CA GLU A 332 -18.71 19.42 -17.36
C GLU A 332 -18.96 17.91 -17.25
N LEU A 333 -19.29 17.39 -16.06
CA LEU A 333 -19.66 15.98 -15.85
C LEU A 333 -20.93 15.57 -16.62
N GLN A 334 -21.97 16.40 -16.61
CA GLN A 334 -23.21 16.14 -17.34
C GLN A 334 -23.01 16.15 -18.85
N ASN A 335 -22.14 17.02 -19.37
CA ASN A 335 -21.77 17.02 -20.79
C ASN A 335 -21.00 15.75 -21.13
N LEU A 336 -20.01 15.38 -20.32
CA LEU A 336 -19.24 14.15 -20.51
C LEU A 336 -20.13 12.90 -20.47
N ALA A 337 -21.17 12.87 -19.63
CA ALA A 337 -22.12 11.76 -19.58
C ALA A 337 -22.96 11.60 -20.87
N LYS A 338 -23.05 12.63 -21.71
CA LYS A 338 -23.75 12.59 -23.00
C LYS A 338 -22.84 12.17 -24.17
N GLU A 339 -21.53 12.20 -23.99
CA GLU A 339 -20.57 11.86 -25.04
C GLU A 339 -20.61 10.37 -25.41
N ASP A 340 -20.29 10.08 -26.67
CA ASP A 340 -20.07 8.72 -27.15
C ASP A 340 -18.79 8.14 -26.56
N ILE A 341 -18.73 6.82 -26.36
CA ILE A 341 -17.56 6.11 -25.80
C ILE A 341 -16.26 6.48 -26.55
N LYS A 342 -16.32 6.64 -27.87
CA LYS A 342 -15.15 6.99 -28.70
C LYS A 342 -14.61 8.41 -28.47
N LYS A 343 -15.45 9.32 -27.96
CA LYS A 343 -15.10 10.72 -27.66
C LYS A 343 -15.00 10.96 -26.14
N PHE A 344 -15.21 9.92 -25.35
CA PHE A 344 -15.24 10.02 -23.90
C PHE A 344 -13.85 10.40 -23.37
N HIS A 345 -13.71 11.65 -22.93
CA HIS A 345 -12.47 12.20 -22.40
C HIS A 345 -12.73 12.94 -21.09
N PHE A 346 -12.29 12.34 -19.99
CA PHE A 346 -12.32 12.90 -18.65
C PHE A 346 -10.99 13.59 -18.37
N SER A 347 -11.00 14.92 -18.47
CA SER A 347 -9.78 15.73 -18.33
C SER A 347 -9.12 15.58 -16.96
N ASP A 348 -7.79 15.66 -16.94
CA ASP A 348 -7.01 15.63 -15.70
C ASP A 348 -7.38 16.80 -14.78
N ASP A 349 -7.67 17.97 -15.32
CA ASP A 349 -8.05 19.15 -14.54
C ASP A 349 -9.36 18.94 -13.76
N LEU A 350 -10.41 18.46 -14.43
CA LEU A 350 -11.68 18.13 -13.79
C LEU A 350 -11.49 17.00 -12.76
N TRP A 351 -10.74 15.96 -13.11
CA TRP A 351 -10.48 14.83 -12.22
C TRP A 351 -9.83 15.26 -10.91
N VAL A 352 -8.72 16.00 -10.99
CA VAL A 352 -7.97 16.45 -9.81
C VAL A 352 -8.82 17.38 -8.94
N LYS A 353 -9.57 18.31 -9.54
CA LYS A 353 -10.54 19.14 -8.80
C LYS A 353 -11.52 18.28 -8.03
N LEU A 354 -12.14 17.29 -8.68
CA LEU A 354 -13.09 16.39 -8.02
C LEU A 354 -12.43 15.63 -6.86
N VAL A 355 -11.23 15.09 -7.02
CA VAL A 355 -10.52 14.42 -5.90
C VAL A 355 -10.33 15.38 -4.72
N TYR A 356 -9.93 16.63 -4.96
CA TYR A 356 -9.81 17.64 -3.90
C TYR A 356 -11.15 18.05 -3.29
N ARG A 357 -12.22 18.18 -4.09
CA ARG A 357 -13.57 18.43 -3.59
C ARG A 357 -14.05 17.32 -2.65
N TYR A 358 -13.77 16.08 -3.00
CA TYR A 358 -14.07 14.93 -2.15
C TYR A 358 -13.22 14.91 -0.87
N ALA A 359 -11.95 15.31 -0.93
CA ALA A 359 -11.11 15.47 0.26
C ALA A 359 -11.66 16.58 1.20
N LEU A 360 -12.11 17.71 0.64
CA LEU A 360 -12.77 18.78 1.41
C LEU A 360 -14.11 18.32 2.00
N ALA A 361 -14.93 17.61 1.23
CA ALA A 361 -16.21 17.09 1.70
C ALA A 361 -16.04 16.06 2.83
N PHE A 362 -14.98 15.28 2.76
CA PHE A 362 -14.55 14.40 3.85
C PHE A 362 -14.17 15.24 5.08
N HIS A 363 -13.29 16.23 4.91
CA HIS A 363 -12.82 17.09 6.00
C HIS A 363 -13.96 17.79 6.74
N HIS A 364 -14.89 18.39 5.98
CA HIS A 364 -16.06 19.11 6.50
C HIS A 364 -17.21 18.20 6.93
N ARG A 365 -17.02 16.87 6.85
CA ARG A 365 -17.99 15.85 7.27
C ARG A 365 -19.39 16.06 6.65
N ILE A 366 -19.44 16.45 5.37
CA ILE A 366 -20.71 16.72 4.68
C ILE A 366 -21.64 15.50 4.70
N TRP A 367 -21.07 14.30 4.60
CA TRP A 367 -21.78 13.02 4.75
C TRP A 367 -20.93 11.99 5.50
N SER A 368 -21.53 10.82 5.76
CA SER A 368 -20.75 9.68 6.24
C SER A 368 -19.68 9.27 5.22
N THR A 369 -18.53 8.82 5.71
CA THR A 369 -17.41 8.33 4.89
C THR A 369 -17.86 7.31 3.84
N ALA A 370 -18.73 6.37 4.22
CA ALA A 370 -19.23 5.35 3.31
C ALA A 370 -20.07 5.93 2.17
N GLN A 371 -20.94 6.92 2.45
CA GLN A 371 -21.74 7.58 1.41
C GLN A 371 -20.84 8.37 0.45
N LEU A 372 -19.89 9.13 1.00
CA LEU A 372 -18.97 9.94 0.21
C LEU A 372 -18.07 9.06 -0.68
N MET A 373 -17.47 8.00 -0.15
CA MET A 373 -16.63 7.13 -0.99
C MET A 373 -17.45 6.42 -2.06
N LYS A 374 -18.67 5.99 -1.74
CA LYS A 374 -19.55 5.32 -2.72
C LYS A 374 -19.98 6.26 -3.85
N SER A 375 -20.25 7.54 -3.57
CA SER A 375 -20.63 8.50 -4.61
C SER A 375 -19.48 8.85 -5.56
N MET A 376 -18.23 8.64 -5.15
CA MET A 376 -17.05 8.87 -5.99
C MET A 376 -16.80 7.72 -6.98
N ILE A 377 -17.34 6.52 -6.73
CA ILE A 377 -17.08 5.32 -7.55
C ILE A 377 -17.42 5.54 -9.03
N PRO A 378 -18.62 6.04 -9.41
CA PRO A 378 -18.91 6.27 -10.83
C PRO A 378 -17.92 7.22 -11.49
N LEU A 379 -17.50 8.28 -10.79
CA LEU A 379 -16.50 9.25 -11.28
C LEU A 379 -15.15 8.57 -11.52
N TYR A 380 -14.70 7.74 -10.57
CA TYR A 380 -13.48 6.95 -10.70
C TYR A 380 -13.54 5.94 -11.86
N LEU A 381 -14.69 5.29 -12.08
CA LEU A 381 -14.89 4.39 -13.21
C LEU A 381 -14.82 5.16 -14.54
N GLY A 382 -15.47 6.33 -14.63
CA GLY A 382 -15.37 7.22 -15.78
C GLY A 382 -13.91 7.64 -16.05
N ARG A 383 -13.20 8.12 -15.03
CA ARG A 383 -11.78 8.48 -15.15
C ARG A 383 -10.93 7.33 -15.66
N THR A 384 -11.12 6.13 -15.10
CA THR A 384 -10.38 4.94 -15.51
C THR A 384 -10.69 4.55 -16.95
N ALA A 385 -11.96 4.62 -17.38
CA ALA A 385 -12.35 4.37 -18.75
C ALA A 385 -11.68 5.35 -19.73
N SER A 386 -11.70 6.65 -19.43
CA SER A 386 -11.00 7.68 -20.23
C SER A 386 -9.52 7.36 -20.37
N PHE A 387 -8.86 7.05 -19.26
CA PHE A 387 -7.45 6.72 -19.25
C PHE A 387 -7.13 5.49 -20.13
N VAL A 388 -7.96 4.45 -20.06
CA VAL A 388 -7.77 3.25 -20.89
C VAL A 388 -7.97 3.57 -22.37
N ILE A 389 -9.03 4.31 -22.74
CA ILE A 389 -9.31 4.73 -24.11
C ILE A 389 -8.12 5.50 -24.71
N GLU A 390 -7.55 6.44 -23.95
CA GLU A 390 -6.42 7.26 -24.38
C GLU A 390 -5.09 6.51 -24.54
N ASN A 391 -5.01 5.27 -24.03
CA ASN A 391 -3.75 4.53 -23.87
C ASN A 391 -3.79 3.11 -24.44
N LEU A 392 -4.79 2.77 -25.26
CA LEU A 392 -4.88 1.45 -25.90
C LEU A 392 -3.61 1.11 -26.69
N ASP A 393 -3.11 2.07 -27.47
CA ASP A 393 -1.92 1.91 -28.31
C ASP A 393 -0.62 2.41 -27.66
N SER A 394 -0.68 2.93 -26.43
CA SER A 394 0.49 3.47 -25.73
C SER A 394 1.39 2.38 -25.14
N THR A 395 2.69 2.65 -25.11
CA THR A 395 3.71 1.88 -24.40
C THR A 395 3.65 2.13 -22.89
N SER A 396 4.33 1.29 -22.09
CA SER A 396 4.44 1.48 -20.65
C SER A 396 5.13 2.81 -20.29
N GLU A 397 6.13 3.24 -21.07
CA GLU A 397 6.86 4.50 -20.84
C GLU A 397 5.97 5.73 -21.09
N GLU A 398 5.20 5.72 -22.17
CA GLU A 398 4.23 6.80 -22.48
C GLU A 398 3.14 6.89 -21.39
N VAL A 399 2.72 5.75 -20.86
CA VAL A 399 1.76 5.70 -19.74
C VAL A 399 2.36 6.30 -18.47
N GLU A 400 3.62 5.98 -18.13
CA GLU A 400 4.29 6.62 -16.98
C GLU A 400 4.45 8.13 -17.18
N ALA A 401 4.73 8.61 -18.41
CA ALA A 401 4.76 10.04 -18.71
C ALA A 401 3.40 10.72 -18.50
N LYS A 402 2.28 10.05 -18.86
CA LYS A 402 0.93 10.57 -18.55
C LYS A 402 0.63 10.59 -17.06
N ILE A 403 1.09 9.61 -16.30
CA ILE A 403 0.97 9.61 -14.84
C ILE A 403 1.80 10.74 -14.22
N GLU A 404 2.98 11.05 -14.77
CA GLU A 404 3.79 12.21 -14.36
C GLU A 404 3.04 13.52 -14.58
N MET A 405 2.44 13.74 -15.76
CA MET A 405 1.63 14.93 -16.04
C MET A 405 0.44 15.06 -15.08
N LEU A 406 -0.23 13.94 -14.76
CA LEU A 406 -1.30 13.95 -13.76
C LEU A 406 -0.76 14.36 -12.38
N CYS A 407 0.42 13.88 -11.98
CA CYS A 407 1.04 14.27 -10.71
C CYS A 407 1.34 15.76 -10.63
N GLU A 408 1.90 16.34 -11.70
CA GLU A 408 2.15 17.78 -11.80
C GLU A 408 0.84 18.58 -11.69
N GLN A 409 -0.25 18.05 -12.26
CA GLN A 409 -1.58 18.64 -12.15
C GLN A 409 -2.11 18.63 -10.71
N TYR A 410 -1.88 17.56 -9.94
CA TYR A 410 -2.16 17.53 -8.50
C TYR A 410 -1.35 18.60 -7.76
N GLU A 411 -0.05 18.70 -8.00
CA GLU A 411 0.83 19.70 -7.38
C GLU A 411 0.35 21.14 -7.69
N ARG A 412 0.02 21.42 -8.95
CA ARG A 412 -0.48 22.72 -9.42
C ARG A 412 -1.79 23.13 -8.74
N LEU A 413 -2.75 22.20 -8.68
CA LEU A 413 -4.08 22.49 -8.11
C LEU A 413 -4.13 22.40 -6.59
N LYS A 414 -3.05 21.99 -5.91
CA LYS A 414 -3.00 21.85 -4.44
C LYS A 414 -3.45 23.11 -3.70
N GLN A 415 -3.19 24.28 -4.26
CA GLN A 415 -3.61 25.55 -3.68
C GLN A 415 -5.13 25.62 -3.46
N LEU A 416 -5.94 25.02 -4.35
CA LEU A 416 -7.39 24.89 -4.19
C LEU A 416 -7.73 24.14 -2.89
N LEU A 417 -7.00 23.09 -2.57
CA LEU A 417 -7.22 22.33 -1.34
C LEU A 417 -6.88 23.17 -0.11
N ILE A 418 -5.73 23.86 -0.12
CA ILE A 418 -5.25 24.70 0.99
C ILE A 418 -6.23 25.84 1.30
N GLU A 419 -6.65 26.58 0.28
CA GLU A 419 -7.52 27.76 0.44
C GLU A 419 -8.90 27.44 0.99
N ASN A 420 -9.38 26.21 0.77
CA ASN A 420 -10.71 25.78 1.20
C ASN A 420 -10.68 24.86 2.43
N TRP A 421 -9.49 24.52 2.95
CA TRP A 421 -9.33 23.61 4.08
C TRP A 421 -9.94 24.19 5.37
N GLU A 422 -9.60 25.44 5.72
CA GLU A 422 -10.06 26.08 6.96
C GLU A 422 -11.40 26.83 6.82
N LYS A 423 -11.99 26.88 5.62
CA LYS A 423 -13.28 27.56 5.41
C LYS A 423 -14.41 26.77 6.07
N GLN A 424 -15.34 27.45 6.74
CA GLN A 424 -16.48 26.79 7.41
C GLN A 424 -17.51 26.17 6.45
N LYS A 425 -17.43 26.43 5.14
CA LYS A 425 -18.30 25.87 4.08
C LYS A 425 -17.51 25.67 2.79
N ILE A 426 -17.86 24.62 2.04
CA ILE A 426 -17.29 24.26 0.72
C ILE A 426 -17.86 25.13 -0.39
#